data_AF-A0A1B9L239-F1
#
_entry.id   AF-A0A1B9L239-F1
#
_cell.length_a   1.000
_cell.length_b   1.000
_cell.length_c   1.000
_cell.angle_alpha   90.00
_cell.angle_beta   90.00
_cell.angle_gamma   90.00
#
_symmetry.space_group_name_H-M   'P 1'
#
loop_
_entity.id
_entity.type
_entity.pdbx_description
1 polymer ?
#
loop_
_entity_poly.entity_id
_entity_poly.type
_entity_poly.pdbx_seq_one_letter_code
_entity_poly.pdbx_strand_id
1 'polypeptide(L)'
;MEDKEITLYLSTIKAFWVDKDDHKQIQHVLSYDCVLMDSCDEVIQQTSLKLYDDKDIYFDNNDNRPKMKNSISYFKFNHSGQTLFNQTLIGYWFDGKKNQQYPVKLQKQFEISDEADDEFDRLELLQADSSDKFYFTAVLSKKKKEKIKLVGVNVYEKSNHQLIQKIQNLHYSYNQFNSIYLEDINFDGNLDLAIKKYASSARIGENYDYYINNKGKFVATNLWGSDIDFNPKDKSATGKKNCYDYNEKQQRVLTTIQSIYHYQKYKYINIKNSCQFKNIDTQKHRKCNEDEYNACLLNRNNINRENPHMIGEDNILYKNMVWYKGKFIDGIVDDE
;
A
#
# COMPACT_ATOMS: atom_id res chain seq x y z
N MET A 1 18.55 13.29 -32.97
CA MET A 1 17.71 13.03 -31.79
C MET A 1 18.43 11.94 -31.05
N GLU A 2 18.82 12.21 -29.81
CA GLU A 2 19.47 11.24 -28.95
C GLU A 2 18.39 10.26 -28.47
N ASP A 3 18.70 8.96 -28.47
CA ASP A 3 17.78 7.95 -27.98
C ASP A 3 17.57 8.17 -26.48
N LYS A 4 16.31 8.20 -26.03
CA LYS A 4 15.98 8.31 -24.61
C LYS A 4 15.94 6.93 -23.99
N GLU A 5 16.68 6.73 -22.90
CA GLU A 5 16.56 5.53 -22.10
C GLU A 5 15.50 5.71 -21.01
N ILE A 6 14.50 4.84 -20.99
CA ILE A 6 13.46 4.81 -19.97
C ILE A 6 13.44 3.47 -19.25
N THR A 7 13.05 3.50 -17.99
CA THR A 7 12.70 2.28 -17.26
C THR A 7 11.20 2.27 -17.01
N LEU A 8 10.53 1.22 -17.51
CA LEU A 8 9.11 0.99 -17.28
C LEU A 8 8.95 0.02 -16.11
N TYR A 9 8.23 0.46 -15.09
CA TYR A 9 7.79 -0.35 -13.95
C TYR A 9 6.34 -0.77 -14.19
N LEU A 10 6.08 -2.08 -14.10
CA LEU A 10 4.81 -2.67 -14.51
C LEU A 10 4.38 -3.75 -13.52
N SER A 11 3.15 -3.65 -12.99
CA SER A 11 2.46 -4.69 -12.22
C SER A 11 1.02 -4.80 -12.70
N THR A 12 0.29 -5.84 -12.29
CA THR A 12 -1.09 -6.11 -12.75
C THR A 12 -2.08 -4.94 -12.60
N ILE A 13 -1.82 -4.00 -11.69
CA ILE A 13 -2.73 -2.89 -11.38
C ILE A 13 -2.09 -1.49 -11.47
N LYS A 14 -0.77 -1.39 -11.64
CA LYS A 14 -0.09 -0.09 -11.69
C LYS A 14 1.08 -0.12 -12.66
N ALA A 15 1.27 0.98 -13.35
CA ALA A 15 2.36 1.18 -14.28
C ALA A 15 2.90 2.60 -14.14
N PHE A 16 4.21 2.77 -14.27
CA PHE A 16 4.83 4.08 -14.41
C PHE A 16 6.19 3.93 -15.06
N TRP A 17 6.69 5.00 -15.69
CA TRP A 17 8.04 5.00 -16.23
C TRP A 17 8.84 6.18 -15.69
N VAL A 18 10.17 6.03 -15.74
CA VAL A 18 11.13 7.05 -15.33
C VAL A 18 12.16 7.23 -16.45
N ASP A 19 12.48 8.48 -16.78
CA ASP A 19 13.59 8.83 -17.66
C ASP A 19 14.90 8.56 -16.91
N LYS A 20 15.79 7.75 -17.48
CA LYS A 20 17.05 7.37 -16.82
C LYS A 20 17.93 8.59 -16.55
N ASP A 21 17.86 9.59 -17.42
CA ASP A 21 18.65 10.81 -17.31
C ASP A 21 17.92 11.92 -16.53
N ASP A 22 16.69 11.67 -16.06
CA ASP A 22 16.01 12.60 -15.17
C ASP A 22 16.57 12.49 -13.75
N HIS A 23 17.42 13.47 -13.44
CA HIS A 23 17.94 13.68 -12.09
C HIS A 23 16.82 13.78 -11.06
N LYS A 24 15.62 14.27 -11.40
CA LYS A 24 14.51 14.38 -10.46
C LYS A 24 13.75 13.08 -10.24
N GLN A 25 14.03 12.01 -10.99
CA GLN A 25 13.30 10.75 -10.93
C GLN A 25 11.78 10.97 -10.99
N ILE A 26 11.32 11.80 -11.92
CA ILE A 26 9.89 12.04 -12.11
C ILE A 26 9.27 10.74 -12.59
N GLN A 27 8.31 10.26 -11.80
CA GLN A 27 7.55 9.07 -12.12
C GLN A 27 6.35 9.48 -12.96
N HIS A 28 6.30 8.97 -14.18
CA HIS A 28 5.21 9.20 -15.10
C HIS A 28 4.21 8.07 -14.95
N VAL A 29 3.19 8.28 -14.14
CA VAL A 29 2.14 7.29 -13.87
C VAL A 29 1.34 6.99 -15.13
N LEU A 30 1.07 5.71 -15.34
CA LEU A 30 0.37 5.20 -16.49
C LEU A 30 -0.85 4.37 -16.08
N SER A 31 -1.94 4.54 -16.81
CA SER A 31 -3.18 3.78 -16.65
C SER A 31 -3.32 2.73 -17.74
N TYR A 32 -3.80 1.55 -17.34
CA TYR A 32 -4.19 0.50 -18.27
C TYR A 32 -5.46 0.87 -19.04
N ASP A 33 -5.53 0.50 -20.32
CA ASP A 33 -6.76 0.66 -21.14
C ASP A 33 -8.00 0.06 -20.48
N CYS A 34 -7.83 -1.06 -19.80
CA CYS A 34 -8.93 -1.75 -19.13
C CYS A 34 -9.54 -0.98 -17.96
N VAL A 35 -8.75 -0.15 -17.27
CA VAL A 35 -9.21 0.69 -16.15
C VAL A 35 -10.11 1.80 -16.68
N LEU A 36 -9.85 2.30 -17.90
CA LEU A 36 -10.73 3.26 -18.58
C LEU A 36 -12.02 2.64 -19.12
N MET A 37 -12.03 1.32 -19.31
CA MET A 37 -13.16 0.57 -19.86
C MET A 37 -14.00 -0.13 -18.78
N ASP A 38 -13.69 0.06 -17.50
CA ASP A 38 -14.31 -0.63 -16.35
C ASP A 38 -14.34 -2.16 -16.49
N SER A 39 -13.34 -2.75 -17.18
CA SER A 39 -13.30 -4.18 -17.50
C SER A 39 -11.86 -4.69 -17.65
N CYS A 40 -11.23 -5.02 -16.53
CA CYS A 40 -9.86 -5.57 -16.47
C CYS A 40 -9.78 -7.10 -16.40
N ASP A 41 -10.91 -7.80 -16.58
CA ASP A 41 -11.00 -9.23 -16.26
C ASP A 41 -9.91 -10.08 -16.92
N GLU A 42 -9.40 -9.73 -18.11
CA GLU A 42 -8.30 -10.47 -18.73
C GLU A 42 -7.35 -9.57 -19.56
N VAL A 43 -6.67 -8.60 -18.93
CA VAL A 43 -5.57 -7.81 -19.57
C VAL A 43 -4.54 -8.72 -20.25
N ILE A 44 -4.31 -9.91 -19.68
CA ILE A 44 -3.36 -10.92 -20.14
C ILE A 44 -3.79 -11.55 -21.49
N GLN A 45 -5.08 -11.51 -21.84
CA GLN A 45 -5.61 -12.07 -23.08
C GLN A 45 -5.66 -11.07 -24.25
N GLN A 46 -5.42 -9.79 -24.00
CA GLN A 46 -5.32 -8.82 -25.07
C GLN A 46 -4.12 -9.17 -25.96
N THR A 47 -4.12 -8.77 -27.23
CA THR A 47 -2.95 -8.95 -28.13
C THR A 47 -2.02 -7.73 -28.12
N SER A 48 -2.42 -6.69 -27.39
CA SER A 48 -1.65 -5.47 -27.22
C SER A 48 -1.89 -4.85 -25.85
N LEU A 49 -0.81 -4.45 -25.19
CA LEU A 49 -0.85 -3.66 -23.96
C LEU A 49 -0.85 -2.17 -24.33
N LYS A 50 -1.87 -1.43 -23.89
CA LYS A 50 -1.89 0.03 -23.98
C LYS A 50 -1.84 0.67 -22.60
N LEU A 51 -0.95 1.65 -22.47
CA LEU A 51 -0.71 2.39 -21.24
C LEU A 51 -0.82 3.90 -21.53
N TYR A 52 -1.79 4.57 -20.92
CA TYR A 52 -2.05 5.99 -21.13
C TYR A 52 -1.34 6.84 -20.09
N ASP A 53 -0.93 8.05 -20.47
CA ASP A 53 -0.47 9.04 -19.48
C ASP A 53 -1.66 9.50 -18.62
N ASP A 54 -1.58 9.26 -17.31
CA ASP A 54 -2.64 9.61 -16.36
C ASP A 54 -3.00 11.08 -16.37
N LYS A 55 -2.07 11.96 -16.73
CA LYS A 55 -2.32 13.41 -16.81
C LYS A 55 -3.29 13.79 -17.92
N ASP A 56 -3.52 12.90 -18.88
CA ASP A 56 -4.45 13.10 -19.99
C ASP A 56 -5.82 12.47 -19.73
N ILE A 57 -6.02 11.83 -18.57
CA ILE A 57 -7.31 11.28 -18.11
C ILE A 57 -7.95 12.26 -17.12
N TYR A 58 -9.26 12.45 -17.19
CA TYR A 58 -10.03 13.28 -16.25
C TYR A 58 -11.40 12.66 -15.96
N PHE A 59 -11.96 12.92 -14.78
CA PHE A 59 -13.34 12.53 -14.47
C PHE A 59 -14.33 13.61 -14.93
N ASP A 60 -15.33 13.23 -15.72
CA ASP A 60 -16.43 14.11 -16.09
C ASP A 60 -17.53 14.03 -15.03
N ASN A 61 -17.80 15.16 -14.38
CA ASN A 61 -18.77 15.27 -13.29
C ASN A 61 -20.22 15.03 -13.75
N ASN A 62 -20.50 15.04 -15.05
CA ASN A 62 -21.87 14.85 -15.56
C ASN A 62 -22.27 13.36 -15.63
N ASP A 63 -21.33 12.47 -15.91
CA ASP A 63 -21.58 11.03 -16.05
C ASP A 63 -20.77 10.16 -15.08
N ASN A 64 -19.93 10.77 -14.22
CA ASN A 64 -19.06 10.11 -13.25
C ASN A 64 -18.17 9.03 -13.88
N ARG A 65 -17.73 9.26 -15.12
CA ARG A 65 -16.84 8.34 -15.85
C ARG A 65 -15.51 9.01 -16.18
N PRO A 66 -14.41 8.23 -16.23
CA PRO A 66 -13.14 8.74 -16.75
C PRO A 66 -13.26 9.01 -18.26
N LYS A 67 -12.72 10.15 -18.69
CA LYS A 67 -12.62 10.60 -20.08
C LYS A 67 -11.17 10.95 -20.41
N MET A 68 -10.87 10.93 -21.70
CA MET A 68 -9.55 11.24 -22.23
C MET A 68 -9.53 12.61 -22.88
N LYS A 69 -8.42 13.33 -22.73
CA LYS A 69 -8.15 14.53 -23.54
C LYS A 69 -7.99 14.14 -25.00
N ASN A 70 -8.36 15.05 -25.90
CA ASN A 70 -8.22 14.83 -27.35
C ASN A 70 -6.76 14.60 -27.79
N SER A 71 -5.78 15.09 -27.02
CA SER A 71 -4.34 15.01 -27.32
C SER A 71 -3.61 13.95 -26.48
N ILE A 72 -4.26 12.83 -26.16
CA ILE A 72 -3.73 11.84 -25.23
C ILE A 72 -2.45 11.18 -25.73
N SER A 73 -1.47 11.08 -24.84
CA SER A 73 -0.26 10.29 -25.07
C SER A 73 -0.39 8.89 -24.48
N TYR A 74 0.13 7.89 -25.18
CA TYR A 74 0.09 6.50 -24.71
C TYR A 74 1.22 5.66 -25.28
N PHE A 75 1.61 4.62 -24.55
CA PHE A 75 2.40 3.52 -25.08
C PHE A 75 1.48 2.43 -25.60
N LYS A 76 1.84 1.82 -26.74
CA LYS A 76 1.23 0.59 -27.22
C LYS A 76 2.32 -0.43 -27.51
N PHE A 77 2.25 -1.57 -26.84
CA PHE A 77 3.14 -2.70 -27.05
C PHE A 77 2.36 -3.86 -27.65
N ASN A 78 2.94 -4.50 -28.66
CA ASN A 78 2.41 -5.75 -29.17
C ASN A 78 3.04 -6.89 -28.37
N HIS A 79 2.24 -7.89 -27.96
CA HIS A 79 2.79 -9.14 -27.45
C HIS A 79 2.15 -10.33 -28.15
N SER A 80 2.97 -11.31 -28.47
CA SER A 80 2.55 -12.60 -29.03
C SER A 80 2.75 -13.66 -27.96
N GLY A 81 1.66 -14.14 -27.36
CA GLY A 81 1.71 -15.22 -26.37
C GLY A 81 0.76 -15.04 -25.18
N GLN A 82 0.63 -16.09 -24.36
CA GLN A 82 -0.18 -16.11 -23.14
C GLN A 82 0.41 -15.25 -22.01
N THR A 83 1.67 -14.83 -22.09
CA THR A 83 2.32 -14.00 -21.07
C THR A 83 2.64 -12.60 -21.60
N LEU A 84 2.10 -11.59 -20.92
CA LEU A 84 2.26 -10.17 -21.25
C LEU A 84 3.74 -9.71 -21.19
N PHE A 85 4.59 -10.46 -20.47
CA PHE A 85 5.92 -10.05 -20.02
C PHE A 85 7.06 -10.85 -20.68
N ASN A 86 7.01 -11.01 -22.02
CA ASN A 86 8.12 -11.54 -22.80
C ASN A 86 9.43 -10.79 -22.48
N GLN A 87 10.59 -11.42 -22.77
CA GLN A 87 11.91 -10.81 -22.53
C GLN A 87 12.11 -9.46 -23.24
N THR A 88 11.36 -9.19 -24.31
CA THR A 88 11.40 -7.92 -25.05
C THR A 88 9.99 -7.49 -25.42
N LEU A 89 9.67 -6.22 -25.16
CA LEU A 89 8.45 -5.56 -25.64
C LEU A 89 8.82 -4.60 -26.77
N ILE A 90 8.09 -4.68 -27.88
CA ILE A 90 8.27 -3.81 -29.03
C ILE A 90 6.94 -3.10 -29.29
N GLY A 91 7.02 -1.79 -29.49
CA GLY A 91 5.84 -0.95 -29.61
C GLY A 91 6.18 0.45 -30.06
N TYR A 92 5.30 1.38 -29.73
CA TYR A 92 5.51 2.80 -29.95
C TYR A 92 4.92 3.62 -28.81
N TRP A 93 5.48 4.81 -28.62
CA TRP A 93 4.89 5.90 -27.87
C TRP A 93 4.20 6.85 -28.85
N PHE A 94 2.92 7.12 -28.64
CA PHE A 94 2.18 8.15 -29.37
C PHE A 94 2.16 9.44 -28.55
N ASP A 95 2.71 10.51 -29.10
CA ASP A 95 2.61 11.87 -28.58
C ASP A 95 1.35 12.51 -29.17
N GLY A 96 0.26 12.52 -28.41
CA GLY A 96 -1.01 13.09 -28.87
C GLY A 96 -0.98 14.61 -29.04
N LYS A 97 -0.01 15.32 -28.46
CA LYS A 97 0.14 16.77 -28.63
C LYS A 97 0.80 17.11 -29.96
N LYS A 98 1.76 16.29 -30.39
CA LYS A 98 2.44 16.44 -31.68
C LYS A 98 1.84 15.61 -32.81
N ASN A 99 0.89 14.73 -32.47
CA ASN A 99 0.33 13.72 -33.38
C ASN A 99 1.44 12.90 -34.06
N GLN A 100 2.42 12.45 -33.27
CA GLN A 100 3.61 11.74 -33.76
C GLN A 100 3.81 10.42 -33.00
N GLN A 101 4.34 9.41 -33.69
CA GLN A 101 4.72 8.12 -33.11
C GLN A 101 6.23 7.97 -33.06
N TYR A 102 6.71 7.37 -31.98
CA TYR A 102 8.13 7.08 -31.76
C TYR A 102 8.27 5.59 -31.42
N PRO A 103 9.16 4.84 -32.10
CA PRO A 103 9.36 3.43 -31.81
C PRO A 103 9.93 3.24 -30.40
N VAL A 104 9.45 2.22 -29.70
CA VAL A 104 9.91 1.87 -28.35
C VAL A 104 10.27 0.39 -28.31
N LYS A 105 11.43 0.09 -27.75
CA LYS A 105 11.88 -1.28 -27.47
C LYS A 105 12.31 -1.35 -26.02
N LEU A 106 11.68 -2.24 -25.25
CA LEU A 106 12.00 -2.48 -23.85
C LEU A 106 12.58 -3.87 -23.69
N GLN A 107 13.63 -3.99 -22.91
CA GLN A 107 14.21 -5.27 -22.51
C GLN A 107 13.91 -5.49 -21.03
N LYS A 108 13.38 -6.67 -20.69
CA LYS A 108 13.10 -7.05 -19.30
C LYS A 108 14.41 -7.09 -18.51
N GLN A 109 14.51 -6.26 -17.47
CA GLN A 109 15.69 -6.22 -16.60
C GLN A 109 15.56 -7.21 -15.43
N PHE A 110 14.40 -7.24 -14.79
CA PHE A 110 14.12 -8.15 -13.67
C PHE A 110 12.62 -8.41 -13.55
N GLU A 111 12.28 -9.39 -12.72
CA GLU A 111 10.93 -9.69 -12.27
C GLU A 111 10.99 -10.06 -10.80
N ILE A 112 10.02 -9.56 -10.04
CA ILE A 112 9.81 -9.96 -8.65
C ILE A 112 8.73 -11.03 -8.69
N SER A 113 9.13 -12.28 -8.48
CA SER A 113 8.28 -13.45 -8.55
C SER A 113 7.95 -13.99 -7.15
N ASP A 114 6.71 -14.44 -6.97
CA ASP A 114 6.23 -15.03 -5.72
C ASP A 114 6.37 -16.56 -5.66
N GLU A 115 6.97 -17.17 -6.70
CA GLU A 115 7.20 -18.61 -6.81
C GLU A 115 7.95 -19.21 -5.62
N ALA A 116 7.51 -20.38 -5.13
CA ALA A 116 7.94 -20.93 -3.85
C ALA A 116 9.47 -21.13 -3.69
N ASP A 117 10.18 -21.40 -4.79
CA ASP A 117 11.62 -21.66 -4.78
C ASP A 117 12.49 -20.41 -4.97
N ASP A 118 11.89 -19.25 -5.26
CA ASP A 118 12.62 -18.00 -5.40
C ASP A 118 13.09 -17.46 -4.05
N GLU A 119 14.30 -16.89 -4.06
CA GLU A 119 14.95 -16.30 -2.90
C GLU A 119 15.71 -15.05 -3.32
N PHE A 120 15.59 -14.00 -2.52
CA PHE A 120 16.35 -12.78 -2.68
C PHE A 120 16.45 -12.06 -1.34
N ASP A 121 17.59 -11.41 -1.11
CA ASP A 121 17.76 -10.57 0.06
C ASP A 121 18.04 -9.13 -0.37
N ARG A 122 17.26 -8.21 0.21
CA ARG A 122 17.39 -6.76 0.02
C ARG A 122 17.27 -6.28 -1.42
N LEU A 123 16.30 -6.78 -2.17
CA LEU A 123 15.94 -6.24 -3.48
C LEU A 123 15.27 -4.87 -3.30
N GLU A 124 15.75 -3.84 -4.00
CA GLU A 124 15.15 -2.49 -3.94
C GLU A 124 14.14 -2.28 -5.07
N LEU A 125 12.93 -1.86 -4.70
CA LEU A 125 11.84 -1.57 -5.63
C LEU A 125 11.40 -0.12 -5.51
N LEU A 126 11.57 0.67 -6.57
CA LEU A 126 11.06 2.05 -6.62
C LEU A 126 9.55 2.07 -6.35
N GLN A 127 9.12 2.96 -5.46
CA GLN A 127 7.72 3.11 -5.07
C GLN A 127 7.08 4.28 -5.82
N ALA A 128 5.79 4.14 -6.13
CA ALA A 128 5.06 5.07 -7.00
C ALA A 128 4.98 6.50 -6.43
N ASP A 129 4.86 6.60 -5.11
CA ASP A 129 4.73 7.89 -4.44
C ASP A 129 6.11 8.52 -4.17
N SER A 130 6.19 9.83 -4.40
CA SER A 130 7.38 10.63 -4.15
C SER A 130 6.99 12.08 -3.87
N SER A 131 7.86 12.83 -3.19
CA SER A 131 7.70 14.27 -2.98
C SER A 131 8.55 15.05 -3.98
N ASP A 132 8.47 16.38 -3.97
CA ASP A 132 9.37 17.22 -4.78
C ASP A 132 10.85 17.02 -4.45
N LYS A 133 11.16 16.60 -3.21
CA LYS A 133 12.53 16.46 -2.71
C LYS A 133 13.02 15.02 -2.60
N PHE A 134 12.12 14.06 -2.41
CA PHE A 134 12.47 12.69 -2.06
C PHE A 134 11.74 11.66 -2.92
N TYR A 135 12.44 10.58 -3.24
CA TYR A 135 11.83 9.33 -3.72
C TYR A 135 12.17 8.18 -2.78
N PHE A 136 11.40 7.10 -2.85
CA PHE A 136 11.45 6.00 -1.91
C PHE A 136 11.62 4.67 -2.65
N THR A 137 12.44 3.79 -2.09
CA THR A 137 12.47 2.38 -2.51
C THR A 137 12.04 1.49 -1.36
N ALA A 138 11.20 0.51 -1.67
CA ALA A 138 10.91 -0.61 -0.79
C ALA A 138 12.09 -1.59 -0.82
N VAL A 139 12.59 -1.98 0.34
CA VAL A 139 13.61 -3.01 0.48
C VAL A 139 12.92 -4.33 0.78
N LEU A 140 12.98 -5.26 -0.15
CA LEU A 140 12.26 -6.53 -0.14
C LEU A 140 13.21 -7.69 0.18
N SER A 141 12.69 -8.70 0.87
CA SER A 141 13.41 -9.95 1.14
C SER A 141 12.44 -11.11 1.05
N LYS A 142 12.94 -12.25 0.57
CA LYS A 142 12.21 -13.51 0.44
C LYS A 142 13.17 -14.65 0.66
N LYS A 143 12.80 -15.58 1.54
CA LYS A 143 13.43 -16.90 1.65
C LYS A 143 12.59 -17.92 0.91
N LYS A 144 13.19 -19.04 0.52
CA LYS A 144 12.45 -20.16 -0.06
C LYS A 144 11.26 -20.55 0.80
N LYS A 145 10.12 -20.78 0.15
CA LYS A 145 8.82 -21.16 0.75
C LYS A 145 8.21 -20.09 1.66
N GLU A 146 8.79 -18.88 1.73
CA GLU A 146 8.20 -17.74 2.43
C GLU A 146 7.59 -16.73 1.43
N LYS A 147 6.59 -15.98 1.88
CA LYS A 147 6.06 -14.82 1.14
C LYS A 147 7.11 -13.70 1.09
N ILE A 148 7.03 -12.84 0.06
CA ILE A 148 7.87 -11.65 -0.05
C ILE A 148 7.52 -10.69 1.09
N LYS A 149 8.54 -10.15 1.76
CA LYS A 149 8.41 -9.22 2.88
C LYS A 149 9.04 -7.89 2.55
N LEU A 150 8.39 -6.81 2.95
CA LEU A 150 8.98 -5.48 3.05
C LEU A 150 9.75 -5.39 4.36
N VAL A 151 11.09 -5.35 4.26
CA VAL A 151 12.02 -5.36 5.40
C VAL A 151 12.63 -3.98 5.70
N GLY A 152 12.42 -3.02 4.82
CA GLY A 152 12.86 -1.65 5.01
C GLY A 152 12.37 -0.71 3.91
N VAL A 153 12.61 0.58 4.11
CA VAL A 153 12.40 1.63 3.13
C VAL A 153 13.64 2.50 3.08
N ASN A 154 14.16 2.74 1.88
CA ASN A 154 15.23 3.69 1.67
C ASN A 154 14.64 5.01 1.16
N VAL A 155 15.16 6.11 1.71
CA VAL A 155 14.79 7.46 1.33
C VAL A 155 15.96 8.09 0.59
N TYR A 156 15.71 8.59 -0.60
CA TYR A 156 16.71 9.23 -1.44
C TYR A 156 16.34 10.67 -1.72
N GLU A 157 17.33 11.55 -1.71
CA GLU A 157 17.17 12.92 -2.21
C GLU A 157 17.17 12.93 -3.74
N LYS A 158 16.15 13.58 -4.33
CA LYS A 158 15.99 13.65 -5.79
C LYS A 158 17.13 14.42 -6.45
N SER A 159 17.58 15.54 -5.89
CA SER A 159 18.56 16.41 -6.56
C SER A 159 19.90 15.74 -6.91
N ASN A 160 20.29 14.68 -6.20
CA ASN A 160 21.60 14.03 -6.35
C ASN A 160 21.57 12.50 -6.18
N HIS A 161 20.37 11.90 -6.06
CA HIS A 161 20.18 10.47 -5.77
C HIS A 161 20.88 9.97 -4.49
N GLN A 162 21.18 10.86 -3.55
CA GLN A 162 21.85 10.48 -2.32
C GLN A 162 20.87 9.76 -1.38
N LEU A 163 21.27 8.58 -0.90
CA LEU A 163 20.56 7.90 0.18
C LEU A 163 20.69 8.71 1.48
N ILE A 164 19.58 9.24 1.99
CA ILE A 164 19.56 10.08 3.19
C ILE A 164 19.12 9.32 4.45
N GLN A 165 18.32 8.26 4.30
CA GLN A 165 17.82 7.49 5.44
C GLN A 165 17.48 6.06 5.04
N LYS A 166 17.74 5.12 5.96
CA LYS A 166 17.21 3.75 5.92
C LYS A 166 16.25 3.57 7.09
N ILE A 167 15.00 3.23 6.79
CA ILE A 167 14.04 2.70 7.77
C ILE A 167 14.15 1.18 7.66
N GLN A 168 14.48 0.51 8.76
CA GLN A 168 14.87 -0.92 8.75
C GLN A 168 14.07 -1.72 9.77
N ASN A 169 14.22 -3.04 9.70
CA ASN A 169 13.57 -4.01 10.60
C ASN A 169 12.04 -3.93 10.51
N LEU A 170 11.54 -3.68 9.30
CA LEU A 170 10.13 -3.78 9.00
C LEU A 170 9.77 -5.27 8.81
N HIS A 171 8.54 -5.61 9.15
CA HIS A 171 7.99 -6.95 8.99
C HIS A 171 6.61 -6.83 8.34
N TYR A 172 6.58 -6.23 7.15
CA TYR A 172 5.34 -5.88 6.45
C TYR A 172 5.18 -6.70 5.17
N SER A 173 3.94 -6.77 4.68
CA SER A 173 3.59 -7.47 3.45
C SER A 173 4.12 -6.75 2.22
N TYR A 174 4.38 -7.50 1.15
CA TYR A 174 4.72 -6.94 -0.15
C TYR A 174 3.50 -6.26 -0.78
N ASN A 175 3.56 -4.93 -0.94
CA ASN A 175 2.48 -4.11 -1.49
C ASN A 175 2.79 -3.61 -2.92
N GLN A 176 3.62 -4.33 -3.68
CA GLN A 176 4.07 -3.90 -5.02
C GLN A 176 4.66 -2.47 -4.97
N PHE A 177 4.10 -1.55 -5.77
CA PHE A 177 4.51 -0.14 -5.83
C PHE A 177 3.78 0.77 -4.85
N ASN A 178 2.93 0.22 -3.99
CA ASN A 178 1.99 0.92 -3.11
C ASN A 178 2.32 0.72 -1.62
N SER A 179 3.61 0.55 -1.27
CA SER A 179 4.03 0.44 0.13
C SER A 179 4.18 1.80 0.81
N ILE A 180 4.24 2.88 0.03
CA ILE A 180 4.55 4.24 0.46
C ILE A 180 3.39 5.15 0.11
N TYR A 181 3.00 5.97 1.08
CA TYR A 181 2.04 7.06 0.92
C TYR A 181 2.60 8.31 1.58
N LEU A 182 2.21 9.47 1.06
CA LEU A 182 2.62 10.77 1.55
C LEU A 182 1.41 11.60 1.95
N GLU A 183 1.43 12.11 3.17
CA GLU A 183 0.35 12.91 3.75
C GLU A 183 0.95 13.89 4.78
N ASP A 184 0.36 15.07 4.96
CA ASP A 184 0.75 15.99 6.05
C ASP A 184 0.06 15.55 7.36
N ILE A 185 0.74 14.70 8.12
CA ILE A 185 0.21 14.17 9.38
C ILE A 185 0.57 15.07 10.56
N ASN A 186 1.41 16.08 10.39
CA ASN A 186 1.89 16.93 11.48
C ASN A 186 1.32 18.37 11.41
N PHE A 187 0.56 18.64 10.35
CA PHE A 187 -0.16 19.89 10.07
C PHE A 187 0.77 21.09 9.83
N ASP A 188 1.95 20.86 9.22
CA ASP A 188 2.93 21.90 8.89
C ASP A 188 3.00 22.25 7.39
N GLY A 189 2.18 21.60 6.56
CA GLY A 189 2.11 21.78 5.12
C GLY A 189 3.17 21.01 4.32
N ASN A 190 4.07 20.27 4.98
CA ASN A 190 5.01 19.37 4.32
C ASN A 190 4.51 17.93 4.39
N LEU A 191 4.76 17.19 3.32
CA LEU A 191 4.42 15.77 3.28
C LEU A 191 5.33 14.97 4.24
N ASP A 192 4.67 14.19 5.09
CA ASP A 192 5.23 13.15 5.94
C ASP A 192 5.10 11.78 5.25
N LEU A 193 5.56 10.71 5.90
CA LEU A 193 5.61 9.36 5.33
C LEU A 193 4.68 8.40 6.07
N ALA A 194 3.86 7.66 5.32
CA ALA A 194 3.10 6.51 5.77
C ALA A 194 3.59 5.25 5.04
N ILE A 195 3.94 4.20 5.80
CA ILE A 195 4.37 2.91 5.25
C ILE A 195 3.28 1.87 5.46
N LYS A 196 2.76 1.30 4.38
CA LYS A 196 1.69 0.29 4.40
C LYS A 196 2.22 -1.01 4.96
N LYS A 197 1.52 -1.54 5.96
CA LYS A 197 1.94 -2.73 6.71
C LYS A 197 1.43 -4.02 6.07
N TYR A 198 0.21 -4.00 5.54
CA TYR A 198 -0.47 -5.19 5.04
C TYR A 198 -1.08 -4.94 3.66
N ALA A 199 -1.23 -6.00 2.88
CA ALA A 199 -2.05 -5.97 1.67
C ALA A 199 -3.51 -5.62 2.02
N SER A 200 -4.22 -4.97 1.09
CA SER A 200 -5.62 -4.54 1.32
C SER A 200 -6.60 -5.70 1.50
N SER A 201 -6.29 -6.90 0.98
CA SER A 201 -7.08 -8.12 1.22
C SER A 201 -6.86 -8.67 2.63
N ALA A 202 -5.65 -8.54 3.17
CA ALA A 202 -5.26 -9.16 4.42
C ALA A 202 -5.91 -8.54 5.67
N ARG A 203 -6.34 -7.26 5.61
CA ARG A 203 -6.96 -6.56 6.75
C ARG A 203 -7.99 -5.50 6.35
N ILE A 204 -9.06 -5.45 7.13
CA ILE A 204 -10.00 -4.34 7.11
C ILE A 204 -9.34 -3.10 7.70
N GLY A 205 -9.40 -2.02 6.95
CA GLY A 205 -8.91 -0.71 7.34
C GLY A 205 -7.46 -0.46 6.94
N GLU A 206 -7.12 0.81 6.90
CA GLU A 206 -5.80 1.30 6.59
C GLU A 206 -4.85 1.04 7.76
N ASN A 207 -3.74 0.35 7.47
CA ASN A 207 -2.75 -0.03 8.46
C ASN A 207 -1.39 0.48 8.01
N TYR A 208 -1.03 1.66 8.50
CA TYR A 208 0.22 2.32 8.20
C TYR A 208 1.03 2.54 9.48
N ASP A 209 2.35 2.44 9.37
CA ASP A 209 3.23 3.07 10.35
C ASP A 209 3.66 4.44 9.80
N TYR A 210 3.46 5.47 10.63
CA TYR A 210 3.60 6.88 10.22
C TYR A 210 4.88 7.50 10.75
N TYR A 211 5.51 8.36 9.93
CA TYR A 211 6.78 9.00 10.21
C TYR A 211 6.73 10.49 9.86
N ILE A 212 7.02 11.35 10.83
CA ILE A 212 7.09 12.80 10.66
C ILE A 212 8.37 13.19 9.92
N ASN A 213 8.25 13.97 8.86
CA ASN A 213 9.34 14.60 8.13
C ASN A 213 9.90 15.79 8.92
N ASN A 214 10.93 15.52 9.72
CA ASN A 214 11.70 16.55 10.39
C ASN A 214 12.91 16.95 9.54
N LYS A 215 12.72 17.95 8.66
CA LYS A 215 13.78 18.53 7.81
C LYS A 215 14.50 17.48 6.95
N GLY A 216 13.73 16.58 6.33
CA GLY A 216 14.25 15.52 5.46
C GLY A 216 14.60 14.21 6.18
N LYS A 217 14.46 14.15 7.51
CA LYS A 217 14.55 12.90 8.28
C LYS A 217 13.17 12.49 8.77
N PHE A 218 12.76 11.28 8.44
CA PHE A 218 11.47 10.70 8.79
C PHE A 218 11.55 10.01 10.16
N VAL A 219 10.80 10.51 11.14
CA VAL A 219 10.82 10.07 12.55
C VAL A 219 9.53 9.37 12.90
N ALA A 220 9.61 8.12 13.36
CA ALA A 220 8.44 7.31 13.71
C ALA A 220 7.55 7.99 14.76
N THR A 221 6.24 7.98 14.52
CA THR A 221 5.24 8.56 15.43
C THR A 221 4.81 7.61 16.54
N ASN A 222 4.96 6.29 16.33
CA ASN A 222 4.44 5.22 17.20
C ASN A 222 2.93 5.33 17.49
N LEU A 223 2.16 5.90 16.57
CA LEU A 223 0.70 5.86 16.63
C LEU A 223 0.22 4.41 16.59
N TRP A 224 -0.79 4.12 17.41
CA TRP A 224 -1.33 2.77 17.53
C TRP A 224 -2.79 2.73 17.07
N GLY A 225 -3.13 1.68 16.31
CA GLY A 225 -4.44 1.43 15.75
C GLY A 225 -4.40 1.25 14.23
N SER A 226 -5.55 0.96 13.64
CA SER A 226 -5.83 1.10 12.21
C SER A 226 -6.67 2.34 11.96
N ASP A 227 -6.80 2.73 10.70
CA ASP A 227 -7.64 3.83 10.22
C ASP A 227 -7.39 5.10 11.04
N ILE A 228 -6.11 5.48 11.17
CA ILE A 228 -5.74 6.65 11.95
C ILE A 228 -6.36 7.88 11.28
N ASP A 229 -7.27 8.55 12.00
CA ASP A 229 -7.92 9.77 11.54
C ASP A 229 -7.15 10.99 12.05
N PHE A 230 -6.59 11.79 11.14
CA PHE A 230 -5.87 13.02 11.46
C PHE A 230 -6.80 14.23 11.38
N ASN A 231 -6.99 14.92 12.49
CA ASN A 231 -7.84 16.11 12.56
C ASN A 231 -6.98 17.39 12.61
N PRO A 232 -6.91 18.17 11.51
CA PRO A 232 -6.11 19.39 11.46
C PRO A 232 -6.68 20.52 12.34
N LYS A 233 -7.97 20.48 12.70
CA LYS A 233 -8.60 21.56 13.47
C LYS A 233 -8.10 21.63 14.91
N ASP A 234 -7.92 20.48 15.55
CA ASP A 234 -7.45 20.37 16.94
C ASP A 234 -6.06 19.71 17.04
N LYS A 235 -5.42 19.44 15.89
CA LYS A 235 -4.12 18.79 15.77
C LYS A 235 -4.08 17.46 16.52
N SER A 236 -5.11 16.65 16.32
CA SER A 236 -5.21 15.33 16.94
C SER A 236 -5.13 14.20 15.92
N ALA A 237 -4.79 13.02 16.41
CA ALA A 237 -4.90 11.77 15.66
C ALA A 237 -5.71 10.78 16.48
N THR A 238 -6.60 10.04 15.83
CA THR A 238 -7.41 9.02 16.47
C THR A 238 -7.15 7.67 15.84
N GLY A 239 -6.55 6.76 16.60
CA GLY A 239 -6.40 5.37 16.19
C GLY A 239 -7.46 4.48 16.78
N LYS A 240 -7.91 3.48 16.00
CA LYS A 240 -8.96 2.56 16.40
C LYS A 240 -8.50 1.11 16.26
N LYS A 241 -8.99 0.25 17.14
CA LYS A 241 -8.89 -1.21 16.98
C LYS A 241 -10.26 -1.83 17.25
N ASN A 242 -10.70 -2.66 16.33
CA ASN A 242 -11.94 -3.42 16.46
C ASN A 242 -11.61 -4.89 16.65
N CYS A 243 -12.14 -5.47 17.72
CA CYS A 243 -12.02 -6.89 18.02
C CYS A 243 -13.41 -7.50 18.00
N TYR A 244 -13.64 -8.37 17.02
CA TYR A 244 -14.87 -9.15 16.91
C TYR A 244 -14.69 -10.48 17.64
N ASP A 245 -15.70 -10.90 18.41
CA ASP A 245 -15.69 -12.20 19.11
C ASP A 245 -17.13 -12.69 19.35
N TYR A 246 -17.26 -13.80 20.07
CA TYR A 246 -18.51 -14.33 20.59
C TYR A 246 -18.49 -14.37 22.12
N ASN A 247 -19.58 -13.95 22.75
CA ASN A 247 -19.72 -14.12 24.21
C ASN A 247 -20.08 -15.58 24.58
N GLU A 248 -20.18 -15.86 25.87
CA GLU A 248 -20.55 -17.18 26.41
C GLU A 248 -21.88 -17.73 25.85
N LYS A 249 -22.79 -16.84 25.45
CA LYS A 249 -24.09 -17.19 24.85
C LYS A 249 -24.03 -17.34 23.33
N GLN A 250 -22.84 -17.41 22.74
CA GLN A 250 -22.61 -17.48 21.29
C GLN A 250 -23.17 -16.29 20.52
N GLN A 251 -23.27 -15.11 21.16
CA GLN A 251 -23.71 -13.89 20.49
C GLN A 251 -22.50 -13.11 20.00
N ARG A 252 -22.62 -12.50 18.82
CA ARG A 252 -21.58 -11.66 18.22
C ARG A 252 -21.35 -10.41 19.05
N VAL A 253 -20.09 -10.12 19.34
CA VAL A 253 -19.66 -8.95 20.11
C VAL A 253 -18.55 -8.22 19.38
N LEU A 254 -18.49 -6.91 19.61
CA LEU A 254 -17.46 -6.02 19.12
C LEU A 254 -16.91 -5.22 20.30
N THR A 255 -15.62 -5.35 20.55
CA THR A 255 -14.86 -4.46 21.42
C THR A 255 -14.10 -3.47 20.56
N THR A 256 -14.31 -2.18 20.78
CA THR A 256 -13.60 -1.10 20.10
C THR A 256 -12.72 -0.38 21.10
N ILE A 257 -11.41 -0.39 20.86
CA ILE A 257 -10.44 0.47 21.55
C ILE A 257 -10.16 1.67 20.67
N GLN A 258 -10.23 2.86 21.25
CA GLN A 258 -9.90 4.11 20.57
C GLN A 258 -8.83 4.84 21.38
N SER A 259 -7.75 5.24 20.70
CA SER A 259 -6.65 6.00 21.26
C SER A 259 -6.59 7.37 20.61
N ILE A 260 -6.64 8.42 21.40
CA ILE A 260 -6.60 9.81 20.95
C ILE A 260 -5.25 10.41 21.32
N TYR A 261 -4.59 11.00 20.33
CA TYR A 261 -3.28 11.63 20.46
C TYR A 261 -3.39 13.12 20.12
N HIS A 262 -2.63 13.97 20.81
CA HIS A 262 -2.40 15.35 20.39
C HIS A 262 -1.00 15.47 19.81
N TYR A 263 -0.90 16.17 18.68
CA TYR A 263 0.38 16.55 18.13
C TYR A 263 0.90 17.81 18.83
N GLN A 264 2.09 17.72 19.42
CA GLN A 264 2.76 18.87 20.03
C GLN A 264 4.28 18.72 19.94
N LYS A 265 4.97 19.76 19.42
CA LYS A 265 6.44 19.80 19.34
C LYS A 265 7.02 18.55 18.63
N TYR A 266 6.57 18.25 17.41
CA TYR A 266 7.08 17.14 16.59
C TYR A 266 6.86 15.74 17.17
N LYS A 267 5.87 15.57 18.05
CA LYS A 267 5.50 14.26 18.58
C LYS A 267 4.01 14.16 18.84
N TYR A 268 3.51 12.94 18.74
CA TYR A 268 2.18 12.57 19.18
C TYR A 268 2.19 12.14 20.65
N ILE A 269 1.32 12.73 21.45
CA ILE A 269 1.16 12.45 22.88
C ILE A 269 -0.21 11.81 23.07
N ASN A 270 -0.24 10.58 23.59
CA ASN A 270 -1.50 9.93 23.93
C ASN A 270 -2.21 10.70 25.06
N ILE A 271 -3.44 11.15 24.81
CA ILE A 271 -4.24 11.93 25.78
C ILE A 271 -5.28 11.03 26.46
N LYS A 272 -5.88 10.13 25.67
CA LYS A 272 -7.04 9.37 26.11
C LYS A 272 -7.14 8.06 25.36
N ASN A 273 -7.28 6.99 26.13
CA ASN A 273 -7.75 5.71 25.62
C ASN A 273 -9.18 5.49 26.09
N SER A 274 -10.02 4.97 25.22
CA SER A 274 -11.39 4.58 25.57
C SER A 274 -11.70 3.22 24.97
N CYS A 275 -12.63 2.52 25.61
CA CYS A 275 -13.03 1.20 25.18
C CYS A 275 -14.54 1.02 25.29
N GLN A 276 -15.14 0.60 24.19
CA GLN A 276 -16.56 0.36 24.06
C GLN A 276 -16.80 -1.10 23.71
N PHE A 277 -17.83 -1.67 24.30
CA PHE A 277 -18.32 -3.00 24.01
C PHE A 277 -19.72 -2.88 23.39
N LYS A 278 -19.93 -3.58 22.28
CA LYS A 278 -21.22 -3.72 21.61
C LYS A 278 -21.55 -5.19 21.47
N ASN A 279 -22.68 -5.62 22.00
CA ASN A 279 -23.30 -6.89 21.58
C ASN A 279 -24.08 -6.62 20.30
N ILE A 280 -23.62 -7.17 19.18
CA ILE A 280 -24.16 -6.91 17.85
C ILE A 280 -25.57 -7.48 17.72
N ASP A 281 -25.83 -8.65 18.30
CA ASP A 281 -27.13 -9.32 18.12
C ASP A 281 -28.24 -8.67 18.95
N THR A 282 -27.91 -8.17 20.15
CA THR A 282 -28.88 -7.49 21.03
C THR A 282 -28.84 -5.96 20.93
N GLN A 283 -27.91 -5.41 20.17
CA GLN A 283 -27.63 -3.97 20.07
C GLN A 283 -27.37 -3.30 21.43
N LYS A 284 -26.91 -4.04 22.44
CA LYS A 284 -26.54 -3.46 23.74
C LYS A 284 -25.14 -2.86 23.68
N HIS A 285 -25.01 -1.64 24.19
CA HIS A 285 -23.76 -0.88 24.22
C HIS A 285 -23.37 -0.54 25.66
N ARG A 286 -22.09 -0.67 26.00
CA ARG A 286 -21.52 -0.19 27.27
C ARG A 286 -20.03 0.08 27.16
N LYS A 287 -19.44 0.63 28.20
CA LYS A 287 -17.98 0.60 28.38
C LYS A 287 -17.53 -0.86 28.52
N CYS A 288 -16.42 -1.22 27.87
CA CYS A 288 -15.86 -2.56 28.05
C CYS A 288 -15.26 -2.70 29.47
N ASN A 289 -15.18 -3.93 29.97
CA ASN A 289 -14.47 -4.24 31.21
C ASN A 289 -12.97 -4.48 30.92
N GLU A 290 -12.18 -4.70 31.97
CA GLU A 290 -10.73 -4.89 31.86
C GLU A 290 -10.36 -6.16 31.09
N ASP A 291 -11.10 -7.26 31.29
CA ASP A 291 -10.87 -8.51 30.56
C ASP A 291 -11.12 -8.36 29.05
N GLU A 292 -12.20 -7.68 28.67
CA GLU A 292 -12.52 -7.39 27.27
C GLU A 292 -11.50 -6.45 26.63
N TYR A 293 -11.03 -5.46 27.38
CA TYR A 293 -9.97 -4.56 26.95
C TYR A 293 -8.66 -5.32 26.71
N ASN A 294 -8.22 -6.12 27.68
CA ASN A 294 -6.99 -6.89 27.61
C ASN A 294 -7.08 -7.98 26.55
N ALA A 295 -8.21 -8.68 26.44
CA ALA A 295 -8.48 -9.61 25.37
C ALA A 295 -8.38 -8.91 24.01
N CYS A 296 -8.99 -7.73 23.84
CA CYS A 296 -8.87 -7.00 22.57
C CYS A 296 -7.46 -6.47 22.31
N LEU A 297 -6.69 -6.07 23.33
CA LEU A 297 -5.29 -5.67 23.16
C LEU A 297 -4.42 -6.86 22.70
N LEU A 298 -4.54 -7.99 23.38
CA LEU A 298 -3.77 -9.22 23.15
C LEU A 298 -4.20 -9.93 21.86
N ASN A 299 -5.48 -9.88 21.52
CA ASN A 299 -6.02 -10.36 20.26
C ASN A 299 -5.55 -9.41 19.16
N ARG A 300 -4.30 -9.54 18.71
CA ARG A 300 -3.71 -8.80 17.59
C ARG A 300 -4.37 -9.11 16.23
N ASN A 301 -5.48 -9.83 16.26
CA ASN A 301 -6.18 -10.34 15.09
C ASN A 301 -7.42 -9.48 14.83
N ASN A 302 -7.35 -8.68 13.76
CA ASN A 302 -8.56 -8.22 13.09
C ASN A 302 -9.16 -9.45 12.40
N ILE A 303 -10.04 -10.15 13.11
CA ILE A 303 -10.89 -11.19 12.53
C ILE A 303 -11.73 -10.53 11.42
N ASN A 304 -11.61 -11.04 10.19
CA ASN A 304 -12.43 -10.63 9.06
C ASN A 304 -13.92 -10.81 9.42
N ARG A 305 -14.77 -9.89 8.96
CA ARG A 305 -16.06 -9.46 9.51
C ARG A 305 -17.11 -10.54 9.79
N GLU A 306 -16.96 -11.80 9.35
CA GLU A 306 -18.00 -12.83 9.52
C GLU A 306 -17.46 -14.25 9.76
N ASN A 307 -16.13 -14.44 9.87
CA ASN A 307 -15.55 -15.76 10.11
C ASN A 307 -14.43 -15.73 11.17
N PRO A 308 -14.71 -16.15 12.41
CA PRO A 308 -13.72 -16.22 13.50
C PRO A 308 -12.64 -17.30 13.30
N HIS A 309 -12.62 -18.00 12.16
CA HIS A 309 -11.65 -19.03 11.81
C HIS A 309 -10.48 -18.54 10.93
N MET A 310 -10.44 -17.25 10.55
CA MET A 310 -9.42 -16.73 9.62
C MET A 310 -8.38 -15.85 10.32
N ILE A 311 -7.10 -16.18 10.09
CA ILE A 311 -5.93 -15.45 10.60
C ILE A 311 -5.53 -14.36 9.59
N GLY A 312 -5.48 -13.09 10.02
CA GLY A 312 -4.73 -12.06 9.31
C GLY A 312 -3.22 -12.15 9.59
N GLU A 313 -2.38 -11.72 8.66
CA GLU A 313 -0.91 -11.94 8.54
C GLU A 313 0.01 -11.65 9.77
N ASP A 314 -0.48 -11.22 10.94
CA ASP A 314 0.35 -10.96 12.14
C ASP A 314 0.52 -12.16 13.10
N ASN A 315 0.09 -13.37 12.77
CA ASN A 315 0.19 -14.50 13.71
C ASN A 315 1.62 -15.05 13.93
N ILE A 316 2.65 -14.36 13.44
CA ILE A 316 4.04 -14.83 13.48
C ILE A 316 4.62 -14.83 14.90
N LEU A 317 3.95 -14.25 15.92
CA LEU A 317 4.40 -14.35 17.31
C LEU A 317 3.87 -15.58 18.08
N TYR A 318 2.87 -16.30 17.56
CA TYR A 318 2.35 -17.54 18.18
C TYR A 318 1.96 -18.59 17.13
N LYS A 319 2.96 -19.22 16.50
CA LYS A 319 2.85 -20.56 15.86
C LYS A 319 1.49 -20.91 15.21
N ASN A 320 0.96 -20.06 14.32
CA ASN A 320 -0.31 -20.31 13.60
C ASN A 320 -1.57 -20.43 14.51
N MET A 321 -1.62 -19.75 15.66
CA MET A 321 -2.75 -19.87 16.60
C MET A 321 -3.75 -18.69 16.52
N VAL A 322 -5.05 -18.96 16.44
CA VAL A 322 -6.16 -17.97 16.50
C VAL A 322 -6.73 -17.90 17.90
N TRP A 323 -7.12 -16.70 18.34
CA TRP A 323 -7.99 -16.56 19.51
C TRP A 323 -9.45 -16.85 19.11
N TYR A 324 -10.00 -17.95 19.60
CA TYR A 324 -11.39 -18.36 19.35
C TYR A 324 -12.04 -18.82 20.65
N LYS A 325 -13.19 -18.22 21.01
CA LYS A 325 -13.97 -18.60 22.20
C LYS A 325 -13.15 -18.60 23.50
N GLY A 326 -12.34 -17.57 23.70
CA GLY A 326 -11.54 -17.40 24.91
C GLY A 326 -10.31 -18.31 25.04
N LYS A 327 -9.88 -18.97 23.95
CA LYS A 327 -8.71 -19.85 23.92
C LYS A 327 -7.91 -19.64 22.62
N PHE A 328 -6.60 -19.90 22.68
CA PHE A 328 -5.81 -20.06 21.46
C PHE A 328 -6.06 -21.45 20.86
N ILE A 329 -6.42 -21.51 19.58
CA ILE A 329 -6.60 -22.73 18.78
C ILE A 329 -5.66 -22.68 17.56
N ASP A 330 -5.35 -23.82 16.94
CA ASP A 330 -4.71 -23.81 15.62
C ASP A 330 -5.64 -23.11 14.62
N GLY A 331 -5.14 -22.10 13.93
CA GLY A 331 -5.89 -21.41 12.91
C GLY A 331 -5.43 -21.76 11.51
N ILE A 332 -6.36 -21.64 10.58
CA ILE A 332 -6.08 -21.69 9.15
C ILE A 332 -5.74 -20.26 8.75
N VAL A 333 -4.54 -20.05 8.21
CA VAL A 333 -4.20 -18.79 7.54
C VAL A 333 -5.07 -18.73 6.30
N ASP A 334 -5.92 -17.71 6.23
CA ASP A 334 -6.66 -17.46 5.01
C ASP A 334 -5.66 -16.88 4.00
N ASP A 335 -5.50 -17.59 2.90
CA ASP A 335 -4.44 -17.41 1.90
C ASP A 335 -4.97 -16.68 0.64
N GLU A 336 -6.16 -16.07 0.70
CA GLU A 336 -6.73 -15.26 -0.41
C GLU A 336 -6.25 -13.79 -0.45
#